data_AF-A0A914FZA9-F1
#
_entry.id   AF-A0A914FZA9-F1
#
_cell.length_a   1.000
_cell.length_b   1.000
_cell.length_c   1.000
_cell.angle_alpha   90.00
_cell.angle_beta   90.00
_cell.angle_gamma   90.00
#
_symmetry.space_group_name_H-M   'P 1'
#
loop_
_entity.id
_entity.type
_entity.pdbx_description
1 polymer ?
#
loop_
_entity_poly.entity_id
_entity_poly.type
_entity_poly.pdbx_seq_one_letter_code
_entity_poly.pdbx_strand_id
1 'polypeptide(L)' 'MLNKNDANKELSNLWETCLPKIETILNRIKPIPALVHGDLWSGNVASDESENPVIFDPACFYGHSEFDFGIAKMFGGFT' A
#
# COMPACT_ATOMS: atom_id res chain seq x y z
N MET A 1 20.11 -22.05 1.48
CA MET A 1 18.67 -21.80 1.72
C MET A 1 18.52 -21.47 3.19
N LEU A 2 18.11 -20.25 3.53
CA LEU A 2 17.80 -19.91 4.92
C LEU A 2 16.67 -20.84 5.40
N ASN A 3 16.83 -21.42 6.58
CA ASN A 3 15.75 -22.14 7.24
C ASN A 3 14.58 -21.16 7.42
N LYS A 4 13.37 -21.57 7.03
CA LYS A 4 12.15 -20.75 7.18
C LYS A 4 11.99 -20.19 8.60
N ASN A 5 12.45 -20.92 9.61
CA ASN A 5 12.41 -20.48 11.01
C ASN A 5 13.37 -19.31 11.30
N ASP A 6 14.55 -19.29 10.68
CA ASP A 6 15.53 -18.22 10.87
C ASP A 6 15.12 -16.94 10.12
N ALA A 7 14.60 -17.09 8.90
CA ALA A 7 14.06 -15.96 8.13
C ALA A 7 12.85 -15.30 8.82
N ASN A 8 11.95 -16.10 9.41
CA ASN A 8 10.82 -15.58 10.18
C ASN A 8 11.28 -14.83 11.44
N LYS A 9 12.34 -15.31 12.09
CA LYS A 9 12.91 -14.64 13.27
C LYS A 9 13.55 -13.31 12.91
N GLU A 10 14.28 -13.24 11.81
CA GLU A 10 14.87 -12.00 11.30
C GLU A 10 13.78 -10.98 10.95
N LEU A 11 12.74 -11.40 10.23
CA LEU A 11 11.61 -10.54 9.88
C LEU A 11 10.91 -9.98 11.11
N SER A 12 10.66 -10.80 12.13
CA SER A 12 10.07 -10.35 13.39
C SER A 12 10.93 -9.29 14.10
N ASN A 13 12.25 -9.50 14.17
CA ASN A 13 13.16 -8.54 14.78
C ASN A 13 13.19 -7.19 14.01
N LEU A 14 13.17 -7.25 12.68
CA LEU A 14 13.08 -6.07 11.82
C LEU A 14 11.75 -5.33 12.02
N TRP A 15 10.65 -6.07 12.11
CA TRP A 15 9.33 -5.51 12.38
C TRP A 15 9.30 -4.75 13.72
N GLU A 16 9.82 -5.36 14.79
CA GLU A 16 9.93 -4.72 16.12
C GLU A 16 10.78 -3.44 16.07
N THR A 17 11.82 -3.42 15.23
CA THR A 17 12.69 -2.24 15.05
C THR A 17 12.00 -1.13 14.23
N CYS A 18 11.15 -1.49 13.28
CA CYS A 18 10.46 -0.55 12.40
C CYS A 18 9.21 0.05 13.06
N LEU A 19 8.50 -0.71 13.89
CA LEU A 19 7.21 -0.32 14.48
C LEU A 19 7.26 1.07 15.17
N PRO A 20 8.24 1.40 16.03
CA PRO A 20 8.31 2.72 16.67
C PRO A 20 8.56 3.88 15.69
N LYS A 21 9.13 3.60 14.51
CA LYS A 21 9.40 4.62 13.49
C LYS A 21 8.13 5.02 12.75
N ILE A 22 7.13 4.15 12.68
CA ILE A 22 5.85 4.42 11.99
C ILE A 22 5.17 5.64 12.61
N GLU A 23 4.98 5.66 13.93
CA GLU A 23 4.39 6.83 14.61
C GLU A 23 5.21 8.10 14.39
N THR A 24 6.54 8.00 14.45
CA THR A 24 7.43 9.14 14.25
C THR A 24 7.29 9.75 12.84
N ILE A 25 7.11 8.91 11.83
CA ILE A 25 6.93 9.32 10.43
C ILE A 25 5.52 9.90 10.23
N LEU A 26 4.49 9.19 10.70
CA LEU A 26 3.09 9.56 10.46
C LEU A 26 2.64 10.79 11.27
N ASN A 27 3.15 10.99 12.49
CA ASN A 27 2.79 12.15 13.34
C ASN A 27 3.23 13.50 12.76
N ARG A 28 4.06 13.51 11.70
CA ARG A 28 4.46 14.72 10.98
C ARG A 28 3.43 15.15 9.93
N ILE A 29 2.42 14.31 9.67
CA ILE A 29 1.46 14.48 8.58
C ILE A 29 0.09 14.74 9.19
N LYS A 30 -0.62 15.73 8.65
CA LYS A 30 -2.05 15.96 8.93
C LYS A 30 -2.83 15.62 7.66
N PRO A 31 -3.31 14.37 7.50
CA PRO A 31 -4.07 13.98 6.31
C PRO A 31 -5.34 14.81 6.19
N ILE A 32 -5.63 15.26 4.97
CA ILE A 32 -6.99 15.60 4.58
C ILE A 32 -7.66 14.27 4.21
N PRO A 33 -8.73 13.84 4.91
CA PRO A 33 -9.39 12.58 4.60
C PRO A 33 -9.89 12.57 3.16
N ALA A 34 -9.44 11.60 2.39
CA ALA A 34 -9.89 11.33 1.03
C ALA A 34 -10.52 9.94 0.99
N LEU A 35 -11.56 9.77 0.17
CA LEU A 35 -12.03 8.44 -0.18
C LEU A 35 -10.94 7.76 -1.01
N VAL A 36 -10.36 6.68 -0.48
CA VAL A 36 -9.34 5.87 -1.16
C VAL A 36 -9.94 4.56 -1.67
N HIS A 37 -9.38 4.02 -2.76
CA HIS A 37 -9.77 2.72 -3.30
C HIS A 37 -9.43 1.59 -2.33
N GLY A 38 -8.27 1.68 -1.65
CA GLY A 38 -7.86 0.77 -0.59
C GLY A 38 -7.17 -0.51 -1.07
N ASP A 39 -7.26 -0.82 -2.37
CA ASP A 39 -6.56 -1.93 -3.03
C ASP A 39 -6.14 -1.55 -4.46
N LEU A 40 -5.56 -0.36 -4.64
CA LEU A 40 -5.25 0.16 -5.97
C LEU A 40 -3.88 -0.32 -6.47
N TRP A 41 -3.87 -1.30 -7.37
CA TRP A 41 -2.67 -1.81 -8.05
C TRP A 41 -2.99 -2.30 -9.46
N SER A 42 -1.99 -2.66 -10.25
CA SER A 42 -2.15 -3.04 -11.67
C SER A 42 -3.11 -4.22 -11.92
N GLY A 43 -3.37 -5.08 -10.93
CA GLY A 43 -4.38 -6.13 -11.02
C GLY A 43 -5.83 -5.64 -10.95
N ASN A 44 -6.05 -4.43 -10.44
CA ASN A 44 -7.36 -3.82 -10.18
C ASN A 44 -7.63 -2.60 -11.07
N VAL A 45 -6.89 -2.46 -12.18
CA VAL A 45 -7.03 -1.39 -13.16
C VAL A 45 -7.13 -1.98 -14.56
N ALA A 46 -7.97 -1.41 -15.40
CA ALA A 46 -8.10 -1.74 -16.82
C ALA A 46 -8.43 -0.49 -17.65
N SER A 47 -8.49 -0.65 -18.97
CA SER A 47 -9.04 0.34 -19.89
C SER A 47 -10.38 -0.16 -20.44
N ASP A 48 -11.36 0.74 -20.58
CA ASP A 48 -12.58 0.45 -21.34
C ASP A 48 -12.33 0.48 -22.86
N GLU A 49 -13.36 0.23 -23.66
CA GLU A 49 -13.27 0.24 -25.14
C GLU A 49 -12.87 1.61 -25.74
N SER A 50 -12.96 2.68 -24.95
CA SER A 50 -12.58 4.04 -25.32
C SER A 50 -11.26 4.48 -24.70
N GLU A 51 -10.47 3.54 -24.16
CA GLU A 51 -9.20 3.79 -23.47
C GLU A 51 -9.32 4.65 -22.19
N ASN A 52 -10.52 4.72 -21.59
CA ASN A 52 -10.68 5.36 -20.28
C ASN A 52 -10.24 4.40 -19.17
N PRO A 53 -9.57 4.90 -18.12
CA PRO A 53 -9.19 4.08 -16.99
C PRO A 53 -10.43 3.63 -16.21
N VAL A 54 -10.46 2.34 -15.90
CA VAL A 54 -11.44 1.68 -15.05
C VAL A 54 -10.73 1.07 -13.85
N ILE A 55 -11.28 1.26 -12.66
CA ILE A 55 -10.79 0.66 -11.41
C ILE A 55 -11.89 -0.22 -10.81
N PHE A 56 -11.51 -1.35 -10.21
CA PHE A 56 -12.44 -2.36 -9.69
C PHE A 56 -11.89 -3.08 -8.46
N ASP A 57 -12.75 -3.86 -7.78
CA ASP A 57 -12.47 -4.57 -6.53
C ASP A 57 -11.94 -3.67 -5.38
N PRO A 58 -12.72 -2.65 -4.96
CA PRO A 58 -12.27 -1.74 -3.91
C PRO A 58 -12.35 -2.33 -2.50
N ALA A 59 -11.46 -1.83 -1.65
CA ALA A 59 -11.49 -1.97 -0.18
C ALA A 59 -11.61 -0.58 0.47
N CYS A 60 -12.62 0.18 0.05
CA CYS A 60 -12.74 1.62 0.33
C CYS A 60 -12.71 1.99 1.83
N PHE A 61 -12.01 3.08 2.13
CA PHE A 61 -12.12 3.79 3.41
C PHE A 61 -11.75 5.28 3.24
N TYR A 62 -11.91 6.08 4.29
CA TYR A 62 -11.40 7.44 4.33
C TYR A 62 -10.00 7.47 4.94
N GLY A 63 -9.01 7.90 4.18
CA GLY A 63 -7.60 7.87 4.58
C GLY A 63 -6.76 8.98 3.96
N HIS A 64 -5.44 8.85 4.07
CA HIS A 64 -4.50 9.71 3.34
C HIS A 64 -4.49 9.29 1.86
N SER A 65 -4.60 10.24 0.92
CA SER A 65 -4.66 9.94 -0.53
C SER A 65 -3.45 9.12 -1.04
N GLU A 66 -2.26 9.37 -0.48
CA GLU A 66 -1.04 8.58 -0.77
C GLU A 66 -1.15 7.08 -0.48
N PHE A 67 -2.15 6.61 0.27
CA PHE A 67 -2.34 5.19 0.54
C PHE A 67 -2.42 4.36 -0.75
N ASP A 68 -3.25 4.82 -1.71
CA ASP A 68 -3.42 4.13 -2.98
C ASP A 68 -2.14 4.12 -3.83
N PHE A 69 -1.35 5.21 -3.79
CA PHE A 69 -0.06 5.26 -4.48
C PHE A 69 1.00 4.37 -3.82
N GLY A 70 0.93 4.21 -2.49
CA GLY A 70 1.78 3.28 -1.75
C GLY A 70 1.56 1.84 -2.21
N ILE A 71 0.30 1.41 -2.30
CA ILE A 71 -0.08 0.08 -2.81
C ILE A 71 0.37 -0.08 -4.27
N ALA A 72 0.00 0.86 -5.15
CA ALA A 72 0.33 0.79 -6.56
C ALA A 72 1.84 0.62 -6.78
N LYS A 73 2.66 1.42 -6.08
CA LYS A 73 4.12 1.38 -6.19
C LYS A 73 4.72 0.10 -5.63
N MET A 74 4.15 -0.46 -4.56
CA MET A 74 4.57 -1.76 -4.01
C MET A 74 4.45 -2.89 -5.05
N PHE A 75 3.47 -2.79 -5.95
CA PHE A 75 3.21 -3.76 -7.02
C PHE A 75 3.71 -3.33 -8.41
N GLY A 76 4.69 -2.43 -8.47
CA GLY A 76 5.37 -2.07 -9.73
C GLY A 76 4.75 -0.90 -10.50
N GLY A 77 3.70 -0.27 -9.98
CA GLY A 77 3.04 0.88 -10.59
C GLY A 77 2.09 0.54 -11.74
N PHE A 78 1.77 1.54 -12.55
CA PHE A 78 0.96 1.42 -13.76
C PHE A 78 1.85 1.67 -14.99
N THR A 79 1.58 0.97 -16.09
CA THR A 79 2.30 1.07 -17.37
C THR A 79 1.33 1.19 -18.52
#